data_AF-A0A1D2WD97-F1
#
_entry.id   AF-A0A1D2WD97-F1
#
_cell.length_a   1.000
_cell.length_b   1.000
_cell.length_c   1.000
_cell.angle_alpha   90.00
_cell.angle_beta   90.00
_cell.angle_gamma   90.00
#
_symmetry.space_group_name_H-M   'P 1'
#
loop_
_entity.id
_entity.type
_entity.pdbx_description
1 polymer ?
#
loop_
_entity_poly.entity_id
_entity_poly.type
_entity_poly.pdbx_seq_one_letter_code
_entity_poly.pdbx_strand_id
1 'polypeptide(L)'
;MVIVLIKLIYRHNPPGNVQYGNEIILFHSDERFKKRVWRFNLIEELKNLKNKGKITGELELKLVVGEFSEDTQEIVKHAINHKFRLITIIAGPKIFCEDKTEIYTLLDKYKSVKYFILPIRPIKHFMILSINSQNLLEPSKNSVFRKFNNGHLYIEKPHRHNESRGSVGVKNSNPGLIKIYVNAFNEMLEHAQLLTKDEVLNQQCYNE
;
A
#
# COMPACT_ATOMS: atom_id res chain seq x y z
N MET A 1 8.22 2.63 20.25
CA MET A 1 9.22 3.26 19.35
C MET A 1 8.63 3.98 18.11
N VAL A 2 7.43 3.62 17.61
CA VAL A 2 6.77 4.28 16.46
C VAL A 2 6.33 5.74 16.72
N ILE A 3 6.02 6.08 17.98
CA ILE A 3 5.56 7.43 18.37
C ILE A 3 6.70 8.47 18.28
N VAL A 4 7.95 8.06 18.54
CA VAL A 4 9.14 8.93 18.43
C VAL A 4 9.45 9.24 16.96
N LEU A 5 9.21 8.28 16.06
CA LEU A 5 9.33 8.41 14.60
C LEU A 5 8.51 9.60 14.08
N ILE A 6 7.25 9.70 14.51
CA ILE A 6 6.32 10.72 13.99
C ILE A 6 6.66 12.10 14.56
N LYS A 7 7.02 12.20 15.85
CA LYS A 7 7.34 13.49 16.48
C LYS A 7 8.60 14.14 15.93
N LEU A 8 9.62 13.35 15.57
CA LEU A 8 10.87 13.88 14.98
C LEU A 8 10.67 14.32 13.53
N ILE A 9 9.94 13.54 12.74
CA ILE A 9 9.69 13.84 11.32
C ILE A 9 8.75 15.04 11.17
N TYR A 10 7.73 15.21 12.03
CA TYR A 10 6.79 16.33 11.90
C TYR A 10 7.34 17.71 12.28
N ARG A 11 8.53 17.81 12.88
CA ARG A 11 9.14 19.10 13.23
C ARG A 11 10.02 19.68 12.12
N HIS A 12 10.55 18.83 11.23
CA HIS A 12 11.36 19.24 10.09
C HIS A 12 11.06 18.31 8.94
N ASN A 13 10.61 18.86 7.81
CA ASN A 13 10.37 18.15 6.55
C ASN A 13 11.73 17.71 6.00
N PRO A 14 12.28 16.53 6.35
CA PRO A 14 13.66 16.22 6.04
C PRO A 14 13.69 15.79 4.56
N PRO A 15 14.57 16.35 3.71
CA PRO A 15 14.62 15.95 2.31
C PRO A 15 14.93 14.46 2.13
N GLY A 16 15.58 13.83 3.12
CA GLY A 16 15.77 12.39 3.23
C GLY A 16 16.33 12.01 4.61
N ASN A 17 16.47 10.71 4.88
CA ASN A 17 17.09 10.20 6.10
C ASN A 17 17.62 8.77 5.88
N VAL A 18 18.83 8.48 6.35
CA VAL A 18 19.48 7.17 6.20
C VAL A 18 18.61 6.01 6.72
N GLN A 19 17.85 6.23 7.80
CA GLN A 19 16.99 5.21 8.40
C GLN A 19 15.66 5.03 7.65
N TYR A 20 15.22 6.01 6.86
CA TYR A 20 13.87 6.02 6.29
C TYR A 20 13.85 5.93 4.77
N GLY A 21 14.64 6.73 4.06
CA GLY A 21 14.67 6.77 2.60
C GLY A 21 15.24 8.07 2.06
N ASN A 22 15.40 8.12 0.74
CA ASN A 22 16.08 9.22 0.07
C ASN A 22 15.18 10.45 -0.15
N GLU A 23 13.86 10.27 -0.10
CA GLU A 23 12.88 11.34 -0.27
C GLU A 23 11.71 11.11 0.68
N ILE A 24 11.47 12.05 1.61
CA ILE A 24 10.39 11.98 2.60
C ILE A 24 9.46 13.17 2.38
N ILE A 25 8.17 12.89 2.22
CA ILE A 25 7.13 13.89 2.01
C ILE A 25 6.11 13.78 3.12
N LEU A 26 5.86 14.89 3.82
CA LEU A 26 4.82 14.99 4.84
C LEU A 26 3.58 15.64 4.26
N PHE A 27 2.43 15.03 4.54
CA PHE A 27 1.15 15.54 4.13
C PHE A 27 0.31 15.87 5.36
N HIS A 28 -0.24 17.08 5.40
CA HIS A 28 -1.25 17.48 6.37
C HIS A 28 -2.61 16.83 6.04
N SER A 29 -3.55 16.87 6.98
CA SER A 29 -4.81 16.14 6.86
C SER A 29 -5.70 16.61 5.73
N ASP A 30 -5.78 17.92 5.56
CA ASP A 30 -6.50 18.68 4.55
C ASP A 30 -5.92 18.52 3.14
N GLU A 31 -4.68 18.04 3.01
CA GLU A 31 -4.00 17.87 1.71
C GLU A 31 -4.41 16.59 0.96
N ARG A 32 -5.71 16.25 0.96
CA ARG A 32 -6.25 15.04 0.30
C ARG A 32 -5.84 14.95 -1.18
N PHE A 33 -5.95 16.06 -1.91
CA PHE A 33 -5.57 16.13 -3.32
C PHE A 33 -4.07 15.87 -3.53
N LYS A 34 -3.19 16.49 -2.74
CA LYS A 34 -1.73 16.28 -2.86
C LYS A 34 -1.34 14.83 -2.54
N LYS A 35 -1.94 14.22 -1.51
CA LYS A 35 -1.75 12.79 -1.19
C LYS A 35 -2.13 11.89 -2.36
N ARG A 36 -3.27 12.17 -3.00
CA ARG A 36 -3.73 11.43 -4.19
C ARG A 36 -2.74 11.59 -5.33
N VAL A 37 -2.45 12.82 -5.76
CA VAL A 37 -1.52 13.11 -6.88
C VAL A 37 -0.15 12.46 -6.65
N TRP A 38 0.41 12.53 -5.45
CA TRP A 38 1.69 11.90 -5.16
C TRP A 38 1.68 10.39 -5.38
N ARG A 39 0.62 9.70 -4.96
CA ARG A 39 0.48 8.24 -5.15
C ARG A 39 0.31 7.87 -6.63
N PHE A 40 -0.43 8.67 -7.40
CA PHE A 40 -0.55 8.52 -8.86
C PHE A 40 0.82 8.70 -9.54
N ASN A 41 1.50 9.82 -9.29
CA ASN A 41 2.80 10.11 -9.89
C ASN A 41 3.83 9.02 -9.59
N LEU A 42 3.80 8.44 -8.38
CA LEU A 42 4.71 7.36 -8.01
C LEU A 42 4.47 6.08 -8.83
N ILE A 43 3.21 5.74 -9.12
CA ILE A 43 2.86 4.60 -9.99
C ILE A 43 3.38 4.85 -11.42
N GLU A 44 3.19 6.06 -11.95
CA GLU A 44 3.67 6.45 -13.27
C GLU A 44 5.20 6.45 -13.36
N GLU A 45 5.89 7.01 -12.36
CA GLU A 45 7.35 7.01 -12.26
C GLU A 45 7.91 5.59 -12.32
N LEU A 46 7.36 4.67 -11.52
CA LEU A 46 7.78 3.25 -11.51
C LEU A 46 7.57 2.58 -12.86
N LYS A 47 6.42 2.84 -13.51
CA LYS A 47 6.13 2.30 -14.84
C LYS A 47 7.08 2.87 -15.89
N ASN A 48 7.37 4.17 -15.84
CA ASN A 48 8.30 4.84 -16.74
C ASN A 48 9.73 4.30 -16.59
N LEU A 49 10.17 4.03 -15.36
CA LEU A 49 11.46 3.39 -15.10
C LEU A 49 11.52 1.96 -15.66
N LYS A 50 10.43 1.18 -15.53
CA LYS A 50 10.33 -0.15 -16.14
C LYS A 50 10.35 -0.08 -17.67
N ASN A 51 9.61 0.84 -18.30
CA ASN A 51 9.60 1.02 -19.75
C ASN A 51 10.98 1.44 -20.31
N LYS A 52 11.76 2.20 -19.53
CA LYS A 52 13.15 2.59 -19.86
C LYS A 52 14.18 1.48 -19.60
N GLY A 53 13.75 0.28 -19.20
CA GLY A 53 14.65 -0.83 -18.87
C GLY A 53 15.47 -0.64 -17.60
N LYS A 54 15.21 0.41 -16.81
CA LYS A 54 15.93 0.68 -15.55
C LYS A 54 15.48 -0.25 -14.41
N ILE A 55 14.30 -0.86 -14.57
CA ILE A 55 13.73 -1.84 -13.66
C ILE A 55 13.36 -3.06 -14.49
N THR A 56 13.86 -4.24 -14.11
CA THR A 56 13.59 -5.51 -14.79
C THR A 56 12.59 -6.40 -14.05
N GLY A 57 12.28 -6.09 -12.79
CA GLY A 57 11.34 -6.86 -11.98
C GLY A 57 9.88 -6.53 -12.24
N GLU A 58 9.00 -7.28 -11.58
CA GLU A 58 7.56 -7.12 -11.65
C GLU A 58 7.05 -6.13 -10.62
N LEU A 59 6.22 -5.19 -11.04
CA LEU A 59 5.67 -4.17 -10.14
C LEU A 59 4.55 -4.79 -9.31
N GLU A 60 4.62 -4.61 -8.00
CA GLU A 60 3.63 -5.09 -7.04
C GLU A 60 3.16 -3.95 -6.14
N LEU A 61 1.86 -4.00 -5.81
CA LEU A 61 1.21 -3.06 -4.92
C LEU A 61 0.58 -3.83 -3.75
N LYS A 62 0.91 -3.45 -2.52
CA LYS A 62 0.30 -4.01 -1.30
C LYS A 62 -0.35 -2.87 -0.53
N LEU A 63 -1.62 -3.02 -0.14
CA LEU A 63 -2.39 -2.01 0.59
C LEU A 63 -2.99 -2.61 1.86
N VAL A 64 -2.89 -1.88 2.96
CA VAL A 64 -3.69 -2.10 4.18
C VAL A 64 -4.52 -0.84 4.41
N VAL A 65 -5.85 -0.98 4.43
CA VAL A 65 -6.79 0.13 4.57
C VAL A 65 -7.90 -0.21 5.56
N GLY A 66 -8.50 0.81 6.19
CA GLY A 66 -9.64 0.61 7.07
C GLY A 66 -10.86 0.13 6.27
N GLU A 67 -11.17 0.87 5.22
CA GLU A 67 -12.22 0.60 4.24
C GLU A 67 -11.62 0.73 2.84
N PHE A 68 -12.08 -0.09 1.90
CA PHE A 68 -11.63 0.01 0.51
C PHE A 68 -12.46 1.06 -0.24
N SER A 69 -12.28 2.32 0.16
CA SER A 69 -13.02 3.48 -0.34
C SER A 69 -12.71 3.84 -1.79
N GLU A 70 -13.57 4.65 -2.41
CA GLU A 70 -13.39 5.24 -3.75
C GLU A 70 -11.97 5.75 -4.00
N ASP A 71 -11.42 6.60 -3.11
CA ASP A 71 -10.05 7.14 -3.21
C ASP A 71 -9.00 6.03 -3.36
N THR A 72 -9.17 4.92 -2.62
CA THR A 72 -8.24 3.79 -2.65
C THR A 72 -8.45 2.96 -3.91
N GLN A 73 -9.70 2.77 -4.31
CA GLN A 73 -10.05 2.07 -5.54
C GLN A 73 -9.49 2.78 -6.77
N GLU A 74 -9.49 4.11 -6.82
CA GLU A 74 -8.88 4.87 -7.92
C GLU A 74 -7.37 4.66 -8.02
N ILE A 75 -6.65 4.59 -6.89
CA ILE A 75 -5.23 4.25 -6.86
C ILE A 75 -5.01 2.84 -7.41
N VAL A 76 -5.86 1.88 -7.02
CA VAL A 76 -5.78 0.50 -7.52
C VAL A 76 -6.06 0.44 -9.02
N LYS A 77 -7.12 1.09 -9.52
CA LYS A 77 -7.44 1.22 -10.95
C LYS A 77 -6.25 1.79 -11.74
N HIS A 78 -5.62 2.82 -11.19
CA HIS A 78 -4.46 3.43 -11.83
C HIS A 78 -3.26 2.48 -11.90
N ALA A 79 -2.98 1.71 -10.84
CA ALA A 79 -1.94 0.69 -10.85
C ALA A 79 -2.24 -0.46 -11.83
N ILE A 80 -3.51 -0.87 -11.95
CA ILE A 80 -3.98 -1.85 -12.94
C ILE A 80 -3.71 -1.37 -14.36
N ASN A 81 -4.08 -0.11 -14.67
CA ASN A 81 -3.83 0.49 -15.99
C ASN A 81 -2.33 0.55 -16.32
N HIS A 82 -1.47 0.67 -15.31
CA HIS A 82 -0.02 0.64 -15.45
C HIS A 82 0.58 -0.77 -15.42
N LYS A 83 -0.26 -1.81 -15.48
CA LYS A 83 0.11 -3.23 -15.57
C LYS A 83 0.94 -3.72 -14.38
N PHE A 84 0.58 -3.28 -13.17
CA PHE A 84 1.11 -3.91 -11.96
C PHE A 84 0.68 -5.38 -11.94
N ARG A 85 1.65 -6.28 -11.75
CA ARG A 85 1.43 -7.73 -11.90
C ARG A 85 0.53 -8.28 -10.80
N LEU A 86 0.75 -7.81 -9.58
CA LEU A 86 0.02 -8.25 -8.40
C LEU A 86 -0.33 -7.06 -7.53
N ILE A 87 -1.62 -6.95 -7.21
CA ILE A 87 -2.18 -5.96 -6.31
C ILE A 87 -2.88 -6.72 -5.19
N THR A 88 -2.38 -6.59 -3.96
CA THR A 88 -2.94 -7.26 -2.77
C THR A 88 -3.49 -6.21 -1.82
N ILE A 89 -4.77 -6.30 -1.51
CA ILE A 89 -5.48 -5.37 -0.64
C ILE A 89 -5.93 -6.13 0.60
N ILE A 90 -5.63 -5.59 1.78
CA ILE A 90 -6.18 -6.03 3.06
C ILE A 90 -7.05 -4.88 3.60
N ALA A 91 -8.33 -5.12 3.78
CA ALA A 91 -9.30 -4.16 4.31
C ALA A 91 -9.91 -4.62 5.63
N GLY A 92 -10.66 -3.74 6.30
CA GLY A 92 -11.52 -4.13 7.41
C GLY A 92 -12.73 -4.97 6.97
N PRO A 93 -13.50 -5.50 7.94
CA PRO A 93 -14.62 -6.40 7.68
C PRO A 93 -15.83 -5.70 7.06
N LYS A 94 -15.89 -4.36 7.10
CA LYS A 94 -16.99 -3.55 6.55
C LYS A 94 -16.48 -2.58 5.49
N ILE A 95 -17.32 -2.33 4.49
CA ILE A 95 -17.15 -1.34 3.42
C ILE A 95 -18.35 -0.40 3.39
N PHE A 96 -18.29 0.68 2.61
CA PHE A 96 -19.48 1.44 2.31
C PHE A 96 -20.36 0.67 1.31
N CYS A 97 -21.68 0.81 1.40
CA CYS A 97 -22.58 -0.01 0.57
C CYS A 97 -22.46 0.34 -0.92
N GLU A 98 -22.24 1.61 -1.25
CA GLU A 98 -22.01 2.14 -2.58
C GLU A 98 -20.72 1.60 -3.24
N ASP A 99 -19.72 1.21 -2.44
CA ASP A 99 -18.45 0.68 -2.93
C ASP A 99 -18.55 -0.80 -3.40
N LYS A 100 -19.58 -1.55 -2.95
CA LYS A 100 -19.71 -3.00 -3.22
C LYS A 100 -19.61 -3.37 -4.69
N THR A 101 -20.38 -2.68 -5.52
CA THR A 101 -20.47 -2.97 -6.96
C THR A 101 -19.16 -2.69 -7.67
N GLU A 102 -18.44 -1.66 -7.24
CA GLU A 102 -17.17 -1.30 -7.83
C GLU A 102 -16.08 -2.31 -7.44
N ILE A 103 -16.04 -2.74 -6.18
CA ILE A 103 -15.13 -3.79 -5.72
C ILE A 103 -15.43 -5.12 -6.44
N TYR A 104 -16.70 -5.49 -6.58
CA TYR A 104 -17.12 -6.65 -7.37
C TYR A 104 -16.54 -6.58 -8.79
N THR A 105 -16.72 -5.43 -9.46
CA THR A 105 -16.27 -5.23 -10.84
C THR A 105 -14.75 -5.32 -10.97
N LEU A 106 -14.02 -4.76 -9.99
CA LEU A 106 -12.56 -4.85 -9.93
C LEU A 106 -12.09 -6.31 -9.85
N LEU A 107 -12.71 -7.10 -8.98
CA LEU A 107 -12.34 -8.51 -8.77
C LEU A 107 -12.74 -9.42 -9.93
N ASP A 108 -13.88 -9.14 -10.57
CA ASP A 108 -14.34 -9.88 -11.74
C ASP A 108 -13.42 -9.65 -12.95
N LYS A 109 -13.08 -8.39 -13.20
CA LYS A 109 -12.34 -7.99 -14.41
C LYS A 109 -10.83 -8.23 -14.29
N TYR A 110 -10.23 -8.11 -13.11
CA TYR A 110 -8.78 -8.06 -12.96
C TYR A 110 -8.24 -9.16 -12.05
N LYS A 111 -7.74 -10.24 -12.68
CA LYS A 111 -7.09 -11.37 -11.98
C LYS A 111 -5.85 -10.98 -11.17
N SER A 112 -5.23 -9.83 -11.47
CA SER A 112 -4.08 -9.28 -10.75
C SER A 112 -4.45 -8.74 -9.36
N VAL A 113 -5.74 -8.51 -9.09
CA VAL A 113 -6.23 -7.99 -7.81
C VAL A 113 -6.60 -9.15 -6.89
N LYS A 114 -6.14 -9.08 -5.64
CA LYS A 114 -6.55 -9.96 -4.55
C LYS A 114 -7.04 -9.10 -3.39
N TYR A 115 -8.28 -9.36 -2.95
CA TYR A 115 -8.93 -8.59 -1.90
C TYR A 115 -9.18 -9.47 -0.69
N PHE A 116 -8.60 -9.07 0.43
CA PHE A 116 -8.67 -9.76 1.69
C PHE A 116 -9.36 -8.88 2.73
N ILE A 117 -10.11 -9.50 3.63
CA ILE A 117 -10.71 -8.83 4.78
C ILE A 117 -10.12 -9.37 6.08
N LEU A 118 -9.84 -8.47 7.02
CA LEU A 118 -9.52 -8.82 8.40
C LEU A 118 -10.80 -8.97 9.23
N PRO A 119 -10.78 -9.78 10.29
CA PRO A 119 -11.91 -9.89 11.22
C PRO A 119 -12.17 -8.58 11.99
N ILE A 120 -11.14 -7.74 12.12
CA ILE A 120 -11.20 -6.45 12.81
C ILE A 120 -10.59 -5.39 11.89
N ARG A 121 -11.19 -4.19 11.88
CA ARG A 121 -10.68 -3.06 11.10
C ARG A 121 -9.22 -2.76 11.49
N PRO A 122 -8.27 -2.71 10.53
CA PRO A 122 -6.89 -2.36 10.84
C PRO A 122 -6.79 -0.91 11.31
N ILE A 123 -5.98 -0.67 12.35
CA ILE A 123 -5.74 0.67 12.91
C ILE A 123 -4.58 1.43 12.24
N LYS A 124 -3.77 0.71 11.45
CA LYS A 124 -2.65 1.25 10.70
C LYS A 124 -2.94 1.04 9.23
N HIS A 125 -2.88 2.12 8.45
CA HIS A 125 -3.06 2.05 7.00
C HIS A 125 -1.76 2.41 6.31
N PHE A 126 -1.40 1.64 5.31
CA PHE A 126 -0.19 1.88 4.54
C PHE A 126 -0.27 1.21 3.17
N MET A 127 0.59 1.68 2.27
CA MET A 127 0.76 1.16 0.93
C MET A 127 2.24 0.93 0.67
N ILE A 128 2.56 -0.22 0.10
CA ILE A 128 3.91 -0.60 -0.33
C ILE A 128 3.88 -0.75 -1.84
N LEU A 129 4.68 0.04 -2.55
CA LEU A 129 4.99 -0.21 -3.96
C LEU A 129 6.37 -0.82 -4.03
N SER A 130 6.47 -1.97 -4.66
CA SER A 130 7.72 -2.73 -4.67
C SER A 130 7.96 -3.37 -6.02
N ILE A 131 9.24 -3.64 -6.29
CA ILE A 131 9.69 -4.37 -7.47
C ILE A 131 10.04 -5.78 -7.00
N ASN A 132 9.35 -6.77 -7.53
CA ASN A 132 9.69 -8.17 -7.34
C ASN A 132 10.66 -8.61 -8.44
N SER A 133 11.95 -8.61 -8.13
CA SER A 133 12.99 -9.09 -9.03
C SER A 133 13.21 -10.59 -8.78
N GLN A 134 12.55 -11.45 -9.56
CA GLN A 134 12.96 -12.85 -9.69
C GLN A 134 14.16 -12.91 -10.65
N ASN A 135 15.35 -12.55 -10.17
CA ASN A 135 16.61 -12.79 -10.85
C ASN A 135 17.74 -12.83 -9.82
N LEU A 136 17.94 -14.00 -9.22
CA LEU A 136 19.25 -14.54 -8.83
C LEU A 136 19.05 -16.06 -8.78
N LEU A 137 19.90 -16.76 -9.54
CA LEU A 137 19.90 -18.21 -9.67
C LEU A 137 20.10 -18.90 -8.31
N GLU A 138 19.48 -20.08 -8.22
CA GLU A 138 19.61 -21.16 -7.22
C GLU A 138 18.84 -21.07 -5.88
N PRO A 139 18.07 -22.13 -5.55
CA PRO A 139 17.45 -22.30 -4.23
C PRO A 139 18.47 -22.88 -3.25
N SER A 140 19.25 -22.02 -2.59
CA SER A 140 19.92 -22.47 -1.37
C SER A 140 18.89 -22.58 -0.25
N LYS A 141 18.84 -23.74 0.41
CA LYS A 141 17.80 -24.18 1.36
C LYS A 141 17.65 -23.32 2.63
N ASN A 142 18.25 -22.14 2.74
CA ASN A 142 18.17 -21.26 3.92
C ASN A 142 18.09 -19.76 3.61
N SER A 143 17.62 -19.35 2.42
CA SER A 143 17.54 -17.94 2.02
C SER A 143 16.10 -17.41 1.99
N VAL A 144 15.56 -17.01 3.15
CA VAL A 144 14.36 -16.14 3.24
C VAL A 144 14.77 -14.66 3.04
N PHE A 145 15.57 -14.38 2.01
CA PHE A 145 16.06 -13.03 1.73
C PHE A 145 15.67 -12.61 0.32
N ARG A 146 14.45 -12.08 0.19
CA ARG A 146 13.97 -11.37 -1.00
C ARG A 146 14.55 -9.95 -0.98
N LYS A 147 15.35 -9.60 -2.00
CA LYS A 147 15.98 -8.28 -2.11
C LYS A 147 15.00 -7.28 -2.71
N PHE A 148 14.34 -6.48 -1.87
CA PHE A 148 13.53 -5.33 -2.29
C PHE A 148 14.44 -4.14 -2.58
N ASN A 149 15.04 -4.09 -3.77
CA ASN A 149 15.68 -2.86 -4.22
C ASN A 149 14.57 -1.89 -4.62
N ASN A 150 14.52 -0.71 -3.97
CA ASN A 150 13.63 0.42 -4.29
C ASN A 150 12.14 0.21 -3.94
N GLY A 151 11.86 -0.19 -2.70
CA GLY A 151 10.49 -0.10 -2.18
C GLY A 151 10.10 1.35 -1.87
N HIS A 152 8.86 1.70 -2.13
CA HIS A 152 8.27 2.99 -1.77
C HIS A 152 7.12 2.77 -0.80
N LEU A 153 6.96 3.69 0.16
CA LEU A 153 5.97 3.60 1.22
C LEU A 153 5.07 4.82 1.23
N TYR A 154 3.79 4.58 1.52
CA TYR A 154 2.87 5.59 1.98
C TYR A 154 2.26 5.12 3.30
N ILE A 155 2.29 5.94 4.33
CA ILE A 155 1.90 5.58 5.70
C ILE A 155 0.94 6.63 6.22
N GLU A 156 -0.27 6.23 6.60
CA GLU A 156 -1.19 7.10 7.32
C GLU A 156 -0.88 7.09 8.82
N LYS A 157 -1.02 8.25 9.48
CA LYS A 157 -0.92 8.29 10.95
C LYS A 157 -2.08 7.53 11.58
N PRO A 158 -1.83 6.73 12.65
CA PRO A 158 -2.88 6.10 13.43
C PRO A 158 -3.89 7.14 13.93
N HIS A 159 -5.17 6.84 13.80
CA HIS A 159 -6.25 7.72 14.21
C HIS A 159 -6.35 7.81 15.74
N ARG A 160 -6.45 9.04 16.26
CA ARG A 160 -7.06 9.36 17.56
C ARG A 160 -8.17 10.36 17.25
N HIS A 161 -9.35 10.18 17.84
CA HIS A 161 -10.58 10.91 17.50
C HIS A 161 -10.48 12.45 17.47
N ASN A 162 -9.41 13.02 18.03
CA ASN A 162 -9.19 14.47 18.15
C ASN A 162 -7.93 14.97 17.42
N GLU A 163 -7.30 14.17 16.55
CA GLU A 163 -6.05 14.55 15.86
C GLU A 163 -6.21 14.59 14.33
N SER A 164 -5.65 15.62 13.70
CA SER A 164 -5.59 15.76 12.25
C SER A 164 -4.76 14.62 11.62
N ARG A 165 -5.36 13.90 10.65
CA ARG A 165 -4.74 12.77 9.94
C ARG A 165 -3.58 13.19 9.02
N GLY A 166 -2.39 13.26 9.58
CA GLY A 166 -1.16 13.33 8.80
C GLY A 166 -0.88 12.04 8.02
N SER A 167 -0.09 12.13 6.95
CA SER A 167 0.50 10.95 6.31
C SER A 167 1.92 11.24 5.83
N VAL A 168 2.69 10.18 5.58
CA VAL A 168 4.07 10.27 5.11
C VAL A 168 4.23 9.43 3.85
N GLY A 169 4.76 10.04 2.79
CA GLY A 169 5.26 9.35 1.61
C GLY A 169 6.78 9.20 1.71
N VAL A 170 7.32 8.03 1.35
CA VAL A 170 8.76 7.76 1.34
C VAL A 170 9.12 7.11 0.02
N LYS A 171 9.88 7.83 -0.84
CA LYS A 171 10.44 7.23 -2.06
C LYS A 171 11.83 6.66 -1.77
N ASN A 172 12.16 5.55 -2.45
CA ASN A 172 13.41 4.83 -2.25
C ASN A 172 13.66 4.57 -0.76
N SER A 173 12.67 3.93 -0.13
CA SER A 173 12.68 3.67 1.31
C SER A 173 13.87 2.79 1.68
N ASN A 174 14.40 3.01 2.88
CA ASN A 174 15.41 2.15 3.47
C ASN A 174 14.92 0.68 3.46
N PRO A 175 15.73 -0.29 3.00
CA PRO A 175 15.31 -1.69 2.93
C PRO A 175 14.85 -2.29 4.26
N GLY A 176 15.45 -1.86 5.37
CA GLY A 176 15.03 -2.26 6.72
C GLY A 176 13.64 -1.76 7.07
N LEU A 177 13.29 -0.52 6.67
CA LEU A 177 11.94 0.01 6.84
C LEU A 177 10.92 -0.77 5.99
N ILE A 178 11.24 -1.04 4.72
CA ILE A 178 10.39 -1.87 3.84
C ILE A 178 10.16 -3.25 4.46
N LYS A 179 11.21 -3.89 4.99
CA LYS A 179 11.11 -5.20 5.63
C LYS A 179 10.12 -5.19 6.80
N ILE A 180 10.12 -4.15 7.64
CA ILE A 180 9.17 -4.01 8.75
C ILE A 180 7.73 -3.99 8.23
N TYR A 181 7.44 -3.18 7.21
CA TYR A 181 6.08 -3.08 6.67
C TYR A 181 5.64 -4.32 5.89
N VAL A 182 6.56 -4.98 5.17
CA VAL A 182 6.28 -6.26 4.51
C VAL A 182 6.00 -7.36 5.54
N ASN A 183 6.76 -7.42 6.63
CA ASN A 183 6.50 -8.38 7.69
C ASN A 183 5.13 -8.12 8.33
N ALA A 184 4.83 -6.88 8.70
CA ALA A 184 3.51 -6.52 9.24
C ALA A 184 2.36 -6.84 8.27
N PHE A 185 2.57 -6.61 6.96
CA PHE A 185 1.60 -6.99 5.94
C PHE A 185 1.37 -8.51 5.90
N ASN A 186 2.45 -9.31 5.92
CA ASN A 186 2.35 -10.77 5.87
C ASN A 186 1.69 -11.33 7.15
N GLU A 187 2.03 -10.80 8.33
CA GLU A 187 1.37 -11.15 9.60
C GLU A 187 -0.14 -10.87 9.53
N MET A 188 -0.56 -9.74 8.96
CA MET A 188 -1.98 -9.46 8.76
C MET A 188 -2.62 -10.43 7.76
N LEU A 189 -1.91 -10.77 6.68
CA LEU A 189 -2.39 -11.66 5.64
C LEU A 189 -2.68 -13.07 6.17
N GLU A 190 -1.91 -13.56 7.14
CA GLU A 190 -2.13 -14.86 7.81
C GLU A 190 -3.48 -14.94 8.54
N HIS A 191 -4.03 -13.78 8.94
CA HIS A 191 -5.31 -13.68 9.62
C HIS A 191 -6.44 -13.17 8.73
N ALA A 192 -6.15 -12.88 7.46
CA ALA A 192 -7.12 -12.28 6.55
C ALA A 192 -7.80 -13.35 5.69
N GLN A 193 -9.09 -13.19 5.45
CA GLN A 193 -9.88 -14.02 4.55
C GLN A 193 -9.83 -13.43 3.15
N LEU A 194 -9.41 -14.22 2.15
CA LEU A 194 -9.56 -13.85 0.74
C LEU A 194 -11.05 -13.86 0.37
N LEU A 195 -11.53 -12.80 -0.25
CA LEU A 195 -12.89 -12.74 -0.80
C LEU A 195 -12.90 -12.92 -2.32
N THR A 196 -13.89 -13.66 -2.78
CA THR A 196 -14.34 -13.68 -4.17
C THR A 196 -15.22 -12.47 -4.47
N LYS A 197 -15.45 -12.21 -5.77
CA LYS A 197 -16.35 -11.14 -6.20
C LYS A 197 -17.76 -11.27 -5.60
N ASP A 198 -18.32 -12.49 -5.57
CA ASP A 198 -19.69 -12.72 -5.10
C ASP A 198 -19.79 -12.57 -3.58
N GLU A 199 -18.75 -12.94 -2.84
CA GLU A 199 -18.69 -12.74 -1.38
C GLU A 199 -18.67 -11.25 -1.00
N VAL A 200 -18.07 -10.37 -1.83
CA VAL A 200 -18.07 -8.92 -1.58
C VAL A 200 -19.49 -8.35 -1.58
N LEU A 201 -20.38 -8.81 -2.46
CA LEU A 201 -21.77 -8.33 -2.48
C LEU A 201 -22.51 -8.66 -1.17
N ASN A 202 -22.14 -9.78 -0.55
CA ASN A 202 -22.70 -10.27 0.71
C ASN A 202 -21.99 -9.70 1.96
N GLN A 203 -20.90 -8.95 1.79
CA GLN A 203 -20.17 -8.34 2.89
C GLN A 203 -21.06 -7.35 3.67
N GLN A 204 -20.91 -7.27 4.99
CA GLN A 204 -21.57 -6.23 5.78
C GLN A 204 -21.08 -4.85 5.33
N CYS A 205 -21.99 -3.88 5.21
CA CYS A 205 -21.63 -2.52 4.85
C CYS A 205 -22.18 -1.49 5.85
N TYR A 206 -21.60 -0.30 5.82
CA TYR A 206 -22.12 0.88 6.49
C TYR A 206 -23.23 1.47 5.61
N ASN A 207 -24.41 1.70 6.19
CA ASN A 207 -25.41 2.56 5.58
C ASN A 207 -25.00 4.01 5.84
N GLU A 208 -25.13 4.88 4.83
CA GLU A 208 -24.94 6.33 4.98
C GLU A 208 -25.82 6.93 6.09
#